data_AF-A0A2H9P4M4-F1
#
_entry.id   AF-A0A2H9P4M4-F1
#
_cell.length_a   1.000
_cell.length_b   1.000
_cell.length_c   1.000
_cell.angle_alpha   90.00
_cell.angle_beta   90.00
_cell.angle_gamma   90.00
#
_symmetry.space_group_name_H-M   'P 1'
#
loop_
_entity.id
_entity.type
_entity.pdbx_description
1 polymer ?
#
loop_
_entity_poly.entity_id
_entity_poly.type
_entity_poly.pdbx_seq_one_letter_code
_entity_poly.pdbx_strand_id
1 'polypeptide(L)'
;MESNSLLLSIVSIANMVVLVVLICIFGKIYSKTKAQLPLGMIVVAGMLFLHNVIGAFAYFSMDELFSYEIFPYMLGVGIAELAGLLIFLKITLD
;
A
#
# COMPACT_ATOMS: atom_id res chain seq x y z
N MET A 1 -3.76 -22.21 9.60
CA MET A 1 -3.69 -20.90 8.92
C MET A 1 -4.97 -20.15 9.27
N GLU A 2 -4.89 -19.26 10.25
CA GLU A 2 -6.05 -18.49 10.71
C GLU A 2 -6.58 -17.55 9.64
N SER A 3 -7.91 -17.42 9.56
CA SER A 3 -8.63 -16.56 8.62
C SER A 3 -8.10 -15.11 8.56
N ASN A 4 -7.50 -14.62 9.64
CA ASN A 4 -6.91 -13.27 9.72
C ASN A 4 -5.66 -13.11 8.83
N SER A 5 -4.82 -14.14 8.71
CA SER A 5 -3.61 -14.11 7.88
C SER A 5 -3.93 -13.98 6.37
N LEU A 6 -4.99 -14.66 5.92
CA LEU A 6 -5.50 -14.55 4.55
C LEU A 6 -6.05 -13.16 4.25
N LEU A 7 -6.83 -12.58 5.18
CA LEU A 7 -7.38 -11.23 5.02
C LEU A 7 -6.29 -10.16 4.96
N LEU A 8 -5.29 -10.22 5.85
CA LEU A 8 -4.14 -9.30 5.78
C LEU A 8 -3.41 -9.39 4.42
N SER A 9 -3.21 -10.62 3.93
CA SER A 9 -2.53 -10.85 2.65
C SER A 9 -3.29 -10.23 1.48
N ILE A 10 -4.62 -10.43 1.42
CA ILE A 10 -5.47 -9.86 0.38
C ILE A 10 -5.43 -8.33 0.41
N VAL A 11 -5.56 -7.73 1.59
CA VAL A 11 -5.55 -6.27 1.77
C VAL A 11 -4.19 -5.68 1.37
N SER A 12 -3.08 -6.32 1.76
CA SER A 12 -1.74 -5.86 1.38
C SER A 12 -1.51 -5.94 -0.13
N ILE A 13 -1.95 -7.02 -0.79
CA ILE A 13 -1.90 -7.14 -2.25
C ILE A 13 -2.74 -6.03 -2.92
N ALA A 14 -3.93 -5.74 -2.39
CA ALA A 14 -4.77 -4.66 -2.91
C ALA A 14 -4.07 -3.30 -2.80
N ASN A 15 -3.45 -2.98 -1.65
CA ASN A 15 -2.66 -1.76 -1.47
C ASN A 15 -1.53 -1.66 -2.50
N MET A 16 -0.75 -2.73 -2.67
CA MET A 16 0.33 -2.79 -3.65
C MET A 16 -0.15 -2.52 -5.07
N VAL A 17 -1.26 -3.11 -5.48
CA VAL A 17 -1.83 -2.91 -6.83
C VAL A 17 -2.23 -1.45 -7.03
N VAL A 18 -2.95 -0.84 -6.07
CA VAL A 18 -3.38 0.56 -6.16
C VAL A 18 -2.15 1.50 -6.21
N LEU A 19 -1.13 1.23 -5.41
CA LEU A 19 0.10 2.00 -5.40
C LEU A 19 0.87 1.92 -6.72
N VAL A 20 0.97 0.74 -7.33
CA VAL A 20 1.56 0.58 -8.67
C VAL A 20 0.80 1.39 -9.71
N VAL A 21 -0.54 1.36 -9.66
CA VAL A 21 -1.39 2.16 -10.56
C VAL A 21 -1.12 3.66 -10.39
N LEU A 22 -1.05 4.14 -9.14
CA LEU A 22 -0.73 5.54 -8.83
C LEU A 22 0.66 5.94 -9.35
N ILE A 23 1.68 5.11 -9.14
CA ILE A 23 3.04 5.35 -9.64
C ILE A 23 3.03 5.46 -11.17
N CYS A 24 2.30 4.58 -11.87
CA CYS A 24 2.16 4.65 -13.33
C CYS A 24 1.46 5.94 -13.78
N ILE A 25 0.39 6.36 -13.11
CA ILE A 25 -0.34 7.60 -13.44
C ILE A 25 0.57 8.81 -13.23
N PHE A 26 1.22 8.94 -12.07
CA PHE A 26 2.13 10.05 -11.82
C PHE A 26 3.34 10.03 -12.75
N GLY A 27 3.86 8.85 -13.10
CA GLY A 27 4.92 8.72 -14.11
C GLY A 27 4.49 9.24 -15.48
N LYS A 28 3.25 8.93 -15.90
CA LYS A 28 2.68 9.44 -17.15
C LYS A 28 2.47 10.97 -17.11
N ILE A 29 1.99 11.50 -15.99
CA ILE A 29 1.83 12.95 -15.79
C ILE A 29 3.19 13.64 -15.83
N TYR A 30 4.18 13.13 -15.08
CA TYR A 30 5.54 13.64 -15.06
C TYR A 30 6.17 13.67 -16.45
N SER A 31 5.97 12.62 -17.25
CA SER A 31 6.50 12.58 -18.61
C SER A 31 5.95 13.69 -19.50
N LYS A 32 4.70 14.12 -19.28
CA LYS A 32 4.05 15.18 -20.07
C LYS A 32 4.34 16.59 -19.54
N THR A 33 4.27 16.79 -18.23
CA THR A 33 4.33 18.12 -17.63
C THR A 33 5.71 18.49 -17.10
N LYS A 34 6.57 17.50 -16.83
CA LYS A 34 7.87 17.66 -16.13
C LYS A 34 7.75 18.41 -14.79
N ALA A 35 6.57 18.40 -14.18
CA ALA A 35 6.31 19.07 -12.92
C ALA A 35 6.99 18.34 -11.75
N GLN A 36 7.41 19.10 -10.72
CA GLN A 36 8.05 18.54 -9.53
C GLN A 36 7.06 17.77 -8.65
N LEU A 37 5.77 18.18 -8.63
CA LEU A 37 4.74 17.55 -7.81
C LEU A 37 4.54 16.05 -8.14
N PRO A 38 4.29 15.64 -9.41
CA PRO A 38 4.20 14.22 -9.78
C PRO A 38 5.42 13.41 -9.36
N LEU A 39 6.63 13.99 -9.45
CA LEU A 39 7.85 13.31 -9.04
C LEU A 39 7.89 13.04 -7.53
N GLY A 40 7.48 14.03 -6.72
CA GLY A 40 7.30 13.85 -5.28
C GLY A 40 6.26 12.77 -4.95
N MET A 41 5.14 12.74 -5.68
CA MET A 41 4.10 11.73 -5.47
C MET A 41 4.55 10.31 -5.83
N ILE A 42 5.38 10.14 -6.87
CA ILE A 42 6.01 8.84 -7.19
C ILE A 42 6.87 8.36 -6.02
N VAL A 43 7.66 9.25 -5.41
CA VAL A 43 8.52 8.90 -4.26
C VAL A 43 7.67 8.51 -3.05
N VAL A 44 6.61 9.25 -2.73
CA VAL A 44 5.69 8.92 -1.63
C VAL A 44 5.00 7.59 -1.86
N ALA A 45 4.45 7.36 -3.06
CA ALA A 45 3.81 6.10 -3.41
C ALA A 45 4.82 4.93 -3.40
N GLY A 46 6.05 5.16 -3.83
CA GLY A 46 7.13 4.18 -3.73
C GLY A 46 7.48 3.81 -2.29
N MET A 47 7.53 4.78 -1.38
CA MET A 47 7.76 4.52 0.05
C MET A 47 6.61 3.72 0.68
N LEU A 48 5.35 4.07 0.37
CA LEU A 48 4.18 3.31 0.82
C LEU A 48 4.15 1.89 0.24
N PHE A 49 4.60 1.72 -1.00
CA PHE A 49 4.71 0.40 -1.62
C PHE A 49 5.75 -0.45 -0.90
N LEU A 50 6.94 0.10 -0.63
CA LEU A 50 7.97 -0.58 0.15
C LEU A 50 7.50 -0.91 1.58
N HIS A 51 6.74 -0.02 2.22
CA HIS A 51 6.13 -0.29 3.52
C HIS A 51 5.22 -1.53 3.48
N ASN A 52 4.36 -1.66 2.46
CA ASN A 52 3.51 -2.85 2.29
C ASN A 52 4.32 -4.11 2.00
N VAL A 53 5.40 -4.01 1.22
CA VAL A 53 6.29 -5.16 0.93
C VAL A 53 6.94 -5.65 2.20
N ILE A 54 7.50 -4.75 2.99
CA ILE A 54 8.16 -5.08 4.26
C ILE A 54 7.13 -5.65 5.25
N GLY A 55 5.95 -5.04 5.35
CA GLY A 55 4.85 -5.53 6.19
C GLY A 55 4.44 -6.96 5.83
N ALA A 56 4.16 -7.21 4.55
CA ALA A 56 3.84 -8.55 4.06
C ALA A 56 4.97 -9.56 4.36
N PHE A 57 6.22 -9.21 4.10
CA PHE A 57 7.37 -10.08 4.40
C PHE A 57 7.51 -10.38 5.89
N ALA A 58 7.31 -9.38 6.75
CA ALA A 58 7.34 -9.56 8.20
C ALA A 58 6.26 -10.55 8.66
N TYR A 59 5.04 -10.47 8.10
CA TYR A 59 3.96 -11.40 8.47
C TYR A 59 4.21 -12.82 7.96
N PHE A 60 4.82 -12.98 6.79
CA PHE A 60 5.13 -14.33 6.28
C PHE A 60 6.36 -14.96 6.93
N SER A 61 7.37 -14.17 7.31
CA SER A 61 8.66 -14.70 7.77
C SER A 61 8.88 -14.61 9.27
N MET A 62 8.10 -13.79 9.99
CA MET A 62 8.27 -13.53 11.42
C MET A 62 7.00 -13.78 12.23
N ASP A 63 6.07 -14.59 11.72
CA ASP A 63 4.82 -14.97 12.40
C ASP A 63 5.06 -15.46 13.85
N GLU A 64 6.16 -16.18 14.09
CA GLU A 64 6.57 -16.66 15.43
C GLU A 64 7.03 -15.56 16.41
N LEU A 65 7.41 -14.37 15.91
CA LEU A 65 7.89 -13.25 16.73
C LEU A 65 6.79 -12.25 17.10
N PHE A 66 5.61 -12.35 16.48
CA PHE A 66 4.50 -11.42 16.71
C PHE A 66 3.45 -12.03 17.65
N SER A 67 3.08 -11.28 18.69
CA SER A 67 1.93 -11.64 19.52
C SER A 67 0.65 -11.62 18.69
N TYR A 68 -0.14 -12.69 18.78
CA TYR A 68 -1.42 -12.86 18.11
C TYR A 68 -2.42 -11.71 18.32
N GLU A 69 -2.27 -10.97 19.42
CA GLU A 69 -3.09 -9.81 19.77
C GLU A 69 -2.90 -8.60 18.84
N ILE A 70 -1.81 -8.55 18.08
CA ILE A 70 -1.45 -7.40 17.23
C ILE A 70 -2.09 -7.50 15.83
N PHE A 71 -2.42 -8.71 15.39
CA PHE A 71 -3.06 -9.00 14.10
C PHE A 71 -4.30 -8.15 13.78
N PRO A 72 -5.30 -7.97 14.68
CA PRO A 72 -6.46 -7.15 14.39
C PRO A 72 -6.10 -5.67 14.17
N TYR A 73 -5.11 -5.14 14.89
CA TYR A 73 -4.66 -3.75 14.69
C TYR A 73 -4.01 -3.57 13.33
N MET A 74 -3.17 -4.52 12.91
CA MET A 74 -2.51 -4.47 11.60
C MET A 74 -3.50 -4.63 10.45
N LEU A 75 -4.50 -5.49 10.61
CA LEU A 75 -5.62 -5.62 9.67
C LEU A 75 -6.36 -4.26 9.55
N GLY A 76 -6.64 -3.61 10.67
CA GLY A 76 -7.24 -2.28 10.71
C GLY A 76 -6.42 -1.23 9.97
N VAL A 77 -5.10 -1.19 10.19
CA VAL A 77 -4.18 -0.29 9.47
C VAL A 77 -4.20 -0.57 7.97
N GLY A 78 -4.13 -1.83 7.55
CA GLY A 78 -4.17 -2.19 6.13
C GLY A 78 -5.46 -1.75 5.44
N ILE A 79 -6.62 -1.92 6.11
CA ILE A 79 -7.92 -1.47 5.58
C ILE A 79 -7.98 0.07 5.50
N ALA A 80 -7.52 0.76 6.53
CA ALA A 80 -7.48 2.22 6.55
C ALA A 80 -6.57 2.77 5.45
N GLU A 81 -5.41 2.13 5.23
CA GLU A 81 -4.52 2.45 4.13
C GLU A 81 -5.21 2.25 2.78
N LEU A 82 -5.86 1.11 2.56
CA LEU A 82 -6.58 0.83 1.32
C LEU A 82 -7.64 1.89 1.03
N ALA A 83 -8.43 2.27 2.03
CA ALA A 83 -9.42 3.33 1.90
C ALA A 83 -8.77 4.67 1.50
N GLY A 84 -7.65 5.04 2.16
CA GLY A 84 -6.90 6.24 1.82
C GLY A 84 -6.35 6.22 0.40
N LEU A 85 -5.78 5.09 -0.04
CA LEU A 85 -5.24 4.91 -1.39
C LEU A 85 -6.32 4.96 -2.47
N LEU A 86 -7.50 4.39 -2.22
CA LEU A 86 -8.63 4.46 -3.15
C LEU A 86 -9.17 5.89 -3.30
N ILE A 87 -9.29 6.62 -2.20
CA ILE A 87 -9.66 8.05 -2.23
C ILE A 87 -8.61 8.85 -3.00
N PHE A 88 -7.33 8.59 -2.72
CA PHE A 88 -6.24 9.28 -3.39
C PHE A 88 -6.17 8.97 -4.89
N LEU A 89 -6.40 7.72 -5.28
CA LEU A 89 -6.54 7.32 -6.68
C LEU A 89 -7.70 8.04 -7.36
N LYS A 90 -8.87 8.11 -6.70
CA LYS A 90 -10.03 8.83 -7.22
C LYS A 90 -9.69 10.30 -7.49
N ILE A 91 -9.13 11.00 -6.51
CA ILE A 91 -8.74 12.42 -6.64
C ILE A 91 -7.68 12.62 -7.73
N THR A 92 -6.81 11.63 -7.96
CA THR A 92 -5.78 11.72 -9.01
C THR A 92 -6.35 11.54 -10.42
N LEU A 93 -7.50 10.85 -10.54
CA LEU A 93 -8.18 10.58 -11.82
C LEU A 93 -9.23 11.64 -12.19
N ASP A 94 -9.80 12.34 -11.21
CA ASP A 94 -10.70 13.49 -11.40
C ASP A 94 -9.93 14.72 -11.95
#